data_AF-A0AAV4UL59-F1
#
_entry.id   AF-A0AAV4UL59-F1
#
_cell.length_a   1.000
_cell.length_b   1.000
_cell.length_c   1.000
_cell.angle_alpha   90.00
_cell.angle_beta   90.00
_cell.angle_gamma   90.00
#
_symmetry.space_group_name_H-M   'P 1'
#
loop_
_entity.id
_entity.type
_entity.pdbx_description
1 polymer ?
#
loop_
_entity_poly.entity_id
_entity_poly.type
_entity_poly.pdbx_seq_one_letter_code
_entity_poly.pdbx_strand_id
1 'polypeptide(L)'
;MYNSYQEKSVPHFTRGDWHSYRQNLSNISEKLSITGNNVRQEAAQLRNSVTNTMAWKLKDSNQKLSDRINEVDQWFRNLDRTLREVTDALDRLSEAKGEVERTIAANLPFHEASKEVLNLRDRRRDVDLVEDEAYHEAKKEVDLIHEIQESLRAASRHDWDHLVQLKEQRDQLEADLQDKELALKIDRFQLSLNPTSTNAISMKPWAADACSAGECPISLETWLQNCLDKRNAAEDAVAKATRATNDSWNMMRKSNNDIRHQRDATQYALRKRRHETLQARDALAAQRKDLKDEIERLEKEMMSIEQEIDTSRGNLKLVQTRLENRKSRPRMELVRDHPMVGVEEELRHVVESREYLAQKLRDVKNVLNRTQQHLHEVEDDLQRKERSLAIETTCIELHERPSKYPYQTDIAWLAPLNSTTTSHYTNESVNRGTNQRIVDRHSSECLPLTYCEAHQLVD
;
A
#
# COMPACT_ATOMS: atom_id res chain seq x y z
N MET A 1 78.35 85.96 -99.15
CA MET A 1 77.16 85.07 -99.23
C MET A 1 76.52 85.05 -97.86
N TYR A 2 75.35 85.68 -97.72
CA TYR A 2 74.60 85.74 -96.46
C TYR A 2 73.95 84.36 -96.22
N ASN A 3 74.31 83.69 -95.13
CA ASN A 3 73.63 82.49 -94.67
C ASN A 3 72.28 82.92 -94.08
N SER A 4 71.21 82.72 -94.83
CA SER A 4 69.84 82.83 -94.35
C SER A 4 69.59 81.65 -93.39
N TYR A 5 69.54 81.94 -92.09
CA TYR A 5 68.98 81.02 -91.11
C TYR A 5 67.50 80.84 -91.45
N GLN A 6 67.15 79.71 -92.08
CA GLN A 6 65.76 79.29 -92.19
C GLN A 6 65.35 78.70 -90.84
N GLU A 7 64.74 79.53 -89.99
CA GLU A 7 63.92 79.03 -88.88
C GLU A 7 62.76 78.20 -89.47
N LYS A 8 62.64 76.95 -89.01
CA LYS A 8 61.47 76.12 -89.31
C LYS A 8 60.22 76.87 -88.83
N SER A 9 59.17 76.93 -89.64
CA SER A 9 57.89 77.54 -89.23
C SER A 9 57.19 76.65 -88.21
N VAL A 10 57.65 76.73 -86.96
CA VAL A 10 56.99 76.10 -85.82
C VAL A 10 56.01 77.14 -85.27
N PRO A 11 54.75 76.78 -84.98
CA PRO A 11 53.83 77.71 -84.34
C PRO A 11 54.44 78.22 -83.03
N HIS A 12 54.79 79.51 -82.99
CA HIS A 12 55.34 80.14 -81.79
C HIS A 12 54.19 80.75 -81.00
N PHE A 13 53.93 80.20 -79.81
CA PHE A 13 52.98 80.77 -78.88
C PHE A 13 53.42 82.16 -78.45
N THR A 14 52.48 83.10 -78.41
CA THR A 14 52.78 84.45 -77.93
C THR A 14 53.04 84.43 -76.42
N ARG A 15 53.72 85.46 -75.90
CA ARG A 15 53.93 85.60 -74.45
C ARG A 15 52.60 85.59 -73.67
N GLY A 16 51.55 86.14 -74.28
CA GLY A 16 50.17 86.07 -73.78
C GLY A 16 49.66 84.63 -73.70
N ASP A 17 49.83 83.84 -74.77
CA ASP A 17 49.43 82.42 -74.81
C ASP A 17 50.16 81.58 -73.75
N TRP A 18 51.45 81.85 -73.49
CA TRP A 18 52.22 81.18 -72.44
C TRP A 18 51.71 81.53 -71.04
N HIS A 19 51.42 82.82 -70.78
CA HIS A 19 50.83 83.26 -69.52
C HIS A 19 49.42 82.69 -69.33
N SER A 20 48.58 82.67 -70.38
CA SER A 20 47.25 82.08 -70.36
C SER A 20 47.29 80.57 -70.13
N TYR A 21 48.18 79.83 -70.79
CA TYR A 21 48.35 78.39 -70.57
C TYR A 21 48.83 78.10 -69.14
N ARG A 22 49.85 78.82 -68.64
CA ARG A 22 50.33 78.67 -67.26
C ARG A 22 49.25 78.96 -66.23
N GLN A 23 48.46 80.02 -66.45
CA GLN A 23 47.36 80.37 -65.56
C GLN A 23 46.23 79.35 -65.63
N ASN A 24 45.93 78.81 -66.81
CA ASN A 24 44.97 77.73 -66.97
C ASN A 24 45.45 76.43 -66.27
N LEU A 25 46.73 76.09 -66.40
CA LEU A 25 47.35 74.95 -65.71
C LEU A 25 47.31 75.11 -64.18
N SER A 26 47.56 76.32 -63.69
CA SER A 26 47.45 76.67 -62.27
C SER A 26 46.01 76.55 -61.78
N ASN A 27 45.04 77.09 -62.53
CA ASN A 27 43.62 77.01 -62.22
C ASN A 27 43.11 75.56 -62.22
N ILE A 28 43.56 74.73 -63.16
CA ILE A 28 43.22 73.29 -63.21
C ILE A 28 43.84 72.56 -62.02
N SER A 29 45.10 72.84 -61.68
CA SER A 29 45.77 72.24 -60.52
C SER A 29 45.11 72.62 -59.21
N GLU A 30 44.69 73.87 -59.06
CA GLU A 30 43.95 74.36 -57.89
C GLU A 30 42.57 73.68 -57.79
N LYS A 31 41.81 73.60 -58.90
CA LYS A 31 40.54 72.85 -58.94
C LYS A 31 40.72 71.38 -58.58
N LEU A 32 41.72 70.70 -59.14
CA LEU A 32 42.02 69.29 -58.83
C LEU A 32 42.44 69.10 -57.37
N SER A 33 43.22 70.02 -56.81
CA SER A 33 43.62 69.99 -55.40
C SER A 33 42.41 70.16 -54.47
N ILE A 34 41.52 71.10 -54.79
CA ILE A 34 40.26 71.32 -54.04
C ILE A 34 39.35 70.10 -54.15
N THR A 35 39.09 69.58 -55.36
CA THR A 35 38.27 68.38 -55.56
C THR A 35 38.89 67.15 -54.89
N GLY A 36 40.21 66.97 -54.98
CA GLY A 36 40.92 65.87 -54.34
C GLY A 36 40.88 65.95 -52.81
N ASN A 37 41.01 67.15 -52.24
CA ASN A 37 40.84 67.37 -50.80
C ASN A 37 39.41 67.09 -50.34
N ASN A 38 38.40 67.54 -51.11
CA ASN A 38 36.99 67.26 -50.82
C ASN A 38 36.70 65.76 -50.83
N VAL A 39 37.09 65.04 -51.88
CA VAL A 39 36.89 63.58 -51.98
C VAL A 39 37.62 62.83 -50.85
N ARG A 40 38.83 63.26 -50.48
CA ARG A 40 39.56 62.66 -49.34
C ARG A 40 38.84 62.92 -48.01
N GLN A 41 38.31 64.11 -47.82
CA GLN A 41 37.56 64.46 -46.61
C GLN A 41 36.24 63.68 -46.53
N GLU A 42 35.47 63.62 -47.62
CA GLU A 42 34.26 62.81 -47.74
C GLU A 42 34.54 61.33 -47.51
N ALA A 43 35.59 60.77 -48.13
CA ALA A 43 35.99 59.38 -47.93
C ALA A 43 36.45 59.12 -46.48
N ALA A 44 37.12 60.07 -45.82
CA ALA A 44 37.48 59.95 -44.41
C ALA A 44 36.25 59.98 -43.50
N GLN A 45 35.32 60.90 -43.74
CA GLN A 45 34.05 60.98 -43.01
C GLN A 45 33.22 59.71 -43.20
N LEU A 46 33.11 59.22 -44.44
CA LEU A 46 32.41 57.99 -44.76
C LEU A 46 33.05 56.78 -44.08
N ARG A 47 34.38 56.62 -44.15
CA ARG A 47 35.08 55.52 -43.46
C ARG A 47 34.83 55.54 -41.96
N ASN A 48 34.92 56.71 -41.32
CA ASN A 48 34.67 56.83 -39.88
C ASN A 48 33.21 56.52 -39.54
N SER A 49 32.26 57.06 -40.33
CA SER A 49 30.83 56.81 -40.17
C SER A 49 30.49 55.32 -40.32
N VAL A 50 30.99 54.68 -41.37
CA VAL A 50 30.77 53.25 -41.63
C VAL A 50 31.41 52.39 -40.55
N THR A 51 32.66 52.67 -40.16
CA THR A 51 33.37 51.91 -39.11
C THR A 51 32.63 51.99 -37.77
N ASN A 52 32.22 53.20 -37.37
CA ASN A 52 31.46 53.39 -36.14
C ASN A 52 30.10 52.69 -36.21
N THR A 53 29.39 52.84 -37.33
CA THR A 53 28.07 52.21 -37.51
C THR A 53 28.18 50.68 -37.48
N MET A 54 29.18 50.09 -38.15
CA MET A 54 29.43 48.64 -38.13
C MET A 54 29.77 48.15 -36.72
N ALA A 55 30.66 48.84 -36.01
CA ALA A 55 31.02 48.49 -34.63
C ALA A 55 29.81 48.54 -33.70
N TRP A 56 28.97 49.59 -33.82
CA TRP A 56 27.73 49.70 -33.05
C TRP A 56 26.73 48.61 -33.38
N LYS A 57 26.51 48.28 -34.66
CA LYS A 57 25.58 47.22 -35.08
C LYS A 57 26.04 45.84 -34.63
N LEU A 58 27.34 45.57 -34.66
CA LEU A 58 27.91 44.33 -34.13
C LEU A 58 27.67 44.23 -32.62
N LYS A 59 27.95 45.32 -31.88
CA LYS A 59 27.73 45.37 -30.43
C LYS A 59 26.24 45.19 -30.07
N ASP A 60 25.34 45.87 -30.77
CA ASP A 60 23.88 45.76 -30.58
C ASP A 60 23.38 44.33 -30.84
N SER A 61 23.87 43.68 -31.89
CA SER A 61 23.51 42.30 -32.21
C SER A 61 24.03 41.31 -31.17
N ASN A 62 25.28 41.48 -30.72
CA ASN A 62 25.86 40.66 -29.65
C ASN A 62 25.13 40.85 -28.31
N GLN A 63 24.67 42.07 -28.00
CA GLN A 63 23.86 42.31 -26.81
C GLN A 63 22.54 41.56 -26.88
N LYS A 64 21.80 41.68 -28.00
CA LYS A 64 20.53 40.96 -28.20
C LYS A 64 20.69 39.44 -28.14
N LEU A 65 21.77 38.91 -28.69
CA LEU A 65 22.11 37.50 -28.60
C LEU A 65 22.42 37.08 -27.15
N SER A 66 23.17 37.90 -26.42
CA SER A 66 23.42 37.68 -25.00
C SER A 66 22.13 37.69 -24.17
N ASP A 67 21.22 38.62 -24.44
CA ASP A 67 19.93 38.71 -23.75
C ASP A 67 19.08 37.45 -24.04
N ARG A 68 19.07 36.97 -25.29
CA ARG A 68 18.38 35.74 -25.67
C ARG A 68 18.97 34.50 -25.00
N ILE A 69 20.30 34.39 -24.93
CA ILE A 69 20.97 33.29 -24.20
C ILE A 69 20.54 33.28 -22.73
N ASN A 70 20.48 34.44 -22.09
CA ASN A 70 20.05 34.54 -20.69
C ASN A 70 18.58 34.12 -20.52
N GLU A 71 17.69 34.50 -21.43
CA GLU A 71 16.28 34.11 -21.41
C GLU A 71 16.11 32.59 -21.56
N VAL A 72 16.79 31.99 -22.55
CA VAL A 72 16.73 30.53 -22.78
C VAL A 72 17.34 29.76 -21.61
N ASP A 73 18.45 30.25 -21.03
CA ASP A 73 19.08 29.64 -19.85
C ASP A 73 18.17 29.71 -18.62
N GLN A 74 17.46 30.82 -18.42
CA GLN A 74 16.47 30.94 -17.34
C GLN A 74 15.33 29.93 -17.51
N TRP A 75 14.79 29.78 -18.73
CA TRP A 75 13.76 28.79 -19.02
C TRP A 75 14.27 27.36 -18.89
N PHE A 76 15.50 27.08 -19.31
CA PHE A 76 16.16 25.79 -19.11
C PHE A 76 16.20 25.43 -17.62
N ARG A 77 16.67 26.34 -16.76
CA ARG A 77 16.72 26.09 -15.30
C ARG A 77 15.33 25.89 -14.68
N ASN A 78 14.34 26.65 -15.13
CA ASN A 78 12.97 26.52 -14.63
C ASN A 78 12.39 25.13 -14.97
N LEU A 79 12.55 24.69 -16.21
CA LEU A 79 12.05 23.38 -16.65
C LEU A 79 12.87 22.21 -16.09
N ASP A 80 14.18 22.36 -15.90
CA ASP A 80 15.03 21.37 -15.23
C ASP A 80 14.58 21.16 -13.77
N ARG A 81 14.24 22.25 -13.06
CA ARG A 81 13.65 22.15 -11.72
C ARG A 81 12.32 21.41 -11.75
N THR A 82 11.41 21.79 -12.65
CA THR A 82 10.10 21.13 -12.79
C THR A 82 10.24 19.65 -13.16
N LEU A 83 11.23 19.28 -13.99
CA LEU A 83 11.52 17.88 -14.30
C LEU A 83 11.93 17.08 -13.06
N ARG A 84 12.74 17.66 -12.16
CA ARG A 84 13.09 17.03 -10.88
C ARG A 84 11.86 16.83 -10.01
N GLU A 85 10.97 17.82 -9.93
CA GLU A 85 9.72 17.73 -9.17
C GLU A 85 8.79 16.63 -9.74
N VAL A 86 8.70 16.51 -11.06
CA VAL A 86 7.95 15.42 -11.73
C VAL A 86 8.56 14.05 -11.41
N THR A 87 9.89 13.95 -11.44
CA THR A 87 10.61 12.70 -11.15
C THR A 87 10.41 12.28 -9.69
N ASP A 88 10.56 13.21 -8.74
CA ASP A 88 10.29 12.97 -7.31
C ASP A 88 8.83 12.55 -7.07
N ALA A 89 7.88 13.18 -7.76
CA ALA A 89 6.46 12.82 -7.66
C ALA A 89 6.17 11.42 -8.22
N LEU A 90 6.85 11.03 -9.30
CA LEU A 90 6.75 9.70 -9.91
C LEU A 90 7.22 8.63 -8.93
N ASP A 91 8.39 8.83 -8.31
CA ASP A 91 8.94 7.89 -7.33
C ASP A 91 8.02 7.71 -6.13
N ARG A 92 7.54 8.81 -5.53
CA ARG A 92 6.62 8.79 -4.38
C ARG A 92 5.29 8.11 -4.69
N LEU A 93 4.69 8.40 -5.83
CA LEU A 93 3.43 7.79 -6.23
C LEU A 93 3.61 6.31 -6.57
N SER A 94 4.74 5.94 -7.19
CA SER A 94 5.06 4.54 -7.49
C SER A 94 5.25 3.73 -6.21
N GLU A 95 5.90 4.30 -5.21
CA GLU A 95 6.03 3.68 -3.88
C GLU A 95 4.66 3.50 -3.21
N ALA A 96 3.84 4.55 -3.19
CA ALA A 96 2.50 4.51 -2.61
C ALA A 96 1.61 3.45 -3.28
N LYS A 97 1.60 3.39 -4.62
CA LYS A 97 0.88 2.35 -5.38
C LYS A 97 1.37 0.95 -5.01
N GLY A 98 2.68 0.75 -4.92
CA GLY A 98 3.26 -0.53 -4.51
C GLY A 98 2.85 -0.94 -3.09
N GLU A 99 2.73 0.01 -2.17
CA GLU A 99 2.23 -0.25 -0.82
C GLU A 99 0.73 -0.58 -0.81
N VAL A 100 -0.08 0.09 -1.64
CA VAL A 100 -1.51 -0.24 -1.80
C VAL A 100 -1.68 -1.68 -2.26
N GLU A 101 -0.90 -2.13 -3.25
CA GLU A 101 -0.91 -3.51 -3.74
C GLU A 101 -0.46 -4.52 -2.67
N ARG A 102 0.57 -4.18 -1.90
CA ARG A 102 1.03 -4.99 -0.76
C ARG A 102 -0.04 -5.07 0.34
N THR A 103 -0.76 -3.99 0.61
CA THR A 103 -1.88 -3.95 1.56
C THR A 103 -3.04 -4.82 1.08
N ILE A 104 -3.39 -4.78 -0.21
CA ILE A 104 -4.40 -5.68 -0.79
C ILE A 104 -4.02 -7.15 -0.57
N ALA A 105 -2.75 -7.49 -0.83
CA ALA A 105 -2.24 -8.85 -0.65
C ALA A 105 -2.22 -9.27 0.83
N ALA A 106 -1.82 -8.37 1.74
CA ALA A 106 -1.85 -8.61 3.18
C ALA A 106 -3.27 -8.82 3.73
N ASN A 107 -4.29 -8.23 3.09
CA ASN A 107 -5.70 -8.40 3.48
C ASN A 107 -6.30 -9.74 3.06
N LEU A 108 -5.71 -10.45 2.09
CA LEU A 108 -6.27 -11.68 1.53
C LEU A 108 -6.39 -12.82 2.57
N PRO A 109 -5.36 -13.15 3.37
CA PRO A 109 -5.46 -14.21 4.37
C PRO A 109 -6.53 -13.93 5.45
N PHE A 110 -6.74 -12.66 5.81
CA PHE A 110 -7.79 -12.26 6.75
C PHE A 110 -9.19 -12.51 6.15
N HIS A 111 -9.38 -12.15 4.88
CA HIS A 111 -10.64 -12.39 4.17
C HIS A 111 -10.97 -13.88 4.06
N GLU A 112 -9.98 -14.70 3.69
CA GLU A 112 -10.14 -16.15 3.56
C GLU A 112 -10.46 -16.81 4.90
N ALA A 113 -9.73 -16.45 5.97
CA ALA A 113 -9.98 -16.98 7.31
C ALA A 113 -11.41 -16.69 7.77
N SER A 114 -11.92 -15.48 7.54
CA SER A 114 -13.28 -15.09 7.99
C SER A 114 -14.38 -15.78 7.18
N LYS A 115 -14.15 -16.05 5.88
CA LYS A 115 -15.02 -16.91 5.07
C LYS A 115 -15.01 -18.36 5.55
N GLU A 116 -13.84 -18.90 5.85
CA GLU A 116 -13.70 -20.27 6.38
C GLU A 116 -14.39 -20.43 7.73
N VAL A 117 -14.32 -19.41 8.60
CA VAL A 117 -15.08 -19.39 9.86
C VAL A 117 -16.57 -19.53 9.60
N LEU A 118 -17.16 -18.75 8.69
CA LEU A 118 -18.59 -18.87 8.34
C LEU A 118 -18.90 -20.29 7.81
N ASN A 119 -18.11 -20.79 6.87
CA ASN A 119 -18.29 -22.12 6.29
C ASN A 119 -18.20 -23.26 7.32
N LEU A 120 -17.36 -23.11 8.35
CA LEU A 120 -17.27 -24.09 9.43
C LEU A 120 -18.47 -24.02 10.38
N ARG A 121 -18.96 -22.81 10.66
CA ARG A 121 -20.13 -22.61 11.52
C ARG A 121 -21.41 -23.17 10.88
N ASP A 122 -21.52 -23.14 9.55
CA ASP A 122 -22.61 -23.78 8.80
C ASP A 122 -22.64 -25.31 8.94
N ARG A 123 -21.56 -25.94 9.45
CA ARG A 123 -21.52 -27.38 9.73
C ARG A 123 -22.18 -27.78 11.05
N ARG A 124 -22.67 -26.82 11.83
CA ARG A 124 -23.51 -27.10 13.01
C ARG A 124 -24.83 -27.73 12.60
N ARG A 125 -25.46 -28.39 13.55
CA ARG A 125 -26.66 -29.20 13.31
C ARG A 125 -27.79 -28.78 14.23
N ASP A 126 -29.01 -28.98 13.74
CA ASP A 126 -30.25 -28.81 14.50
C ASP A 126 -30.32 -27.44 15.20
N VAL A 127 -30.65 -27.44 16.49
CA VAL A 127 -30.81 -26.25 17.35
C VAL A 127 -29.51 -25.46 17.55
N ASP A 128 -28.35 -26.01 17.19
CA ASP A 128 -27.05 -25.32 17.30
C ASP A 128 -26.68 -24.52 16.05
N LEU A 129 -27.38 -24.75 14.92
CA LEU A 129 -27.23 -23.93 13.71
C LEU A 129 -28.06 -22.65 13.88
N VAL A 130 -27.39 -21.60 14.37
CA VAL A 130 -28.03 -20.32 14.74
C VAL A 130 -27.22 -19.16 14.18
N GLU A 131 -27.93 -18.16 13.64
CA GLU A 131 -27.39 -16.84 13.31
C GLU A 131 -27.22 -16.00 14.59
N ASP A 132 -26.17 -16.31 15.36
CA ASP A 132 -25.83 -15.59 16.58
C ASP A 132 -24.95 -14.35 16.31
N GLU A 133 -24.56 -13.64 17.38
CA GLU A 133 -23.66 -12.48 17.32
C GLU A 133 -22.34 -12.81 16.58
N ALA A 134 -21.77 -13.99 16.81
CA ALA A 134 -20.52 -14.40 16.18
C ALA A 134 -20.66 -14.62 14.67
N TYR A 135 -21.80 -15.13 14.20
CA TYR A 135 -22.10 -15.20 12.77
C TYR A 135 -22.20 -13.79 12.15
N HIS A 136 -22.93 -12.87 12.80
CA HIS A 136 -23.10 -11.51 12.29
C HIS A 136 -21.79 -10.72 12.24
N GLU A 137 -20.95 -10.80 13.28
CA GLU A 137 -19.66 -10.11 13.29
C GLU A 137 -18.68 -10.69 12.25
N ALA A 138 -18.65 -12.03 12.08
CA ALA A 138 -17.84 -12.66 11.03
C ALA A 138 -18.32 -12.29 9.62
N LYS A 139 -19.64 -12.19 9.41
CA LYS A 139 -20.22 -11.75 8.13
C LYS A 139 -19.88 -10.29 7.83
N LYS A 140 -20.05 -9.39 8.80
CA LYS A 140 -19.61 -7.98 8.70
C LYS A 140 -18.12 -7.89 8.37
N GLU A 141 -17.28 -8.73 8.97
CA GLU A 141 -15.85 -8.75 8.68
C GLU A 141 -15.56 -9.12 7.22
N VAL A 142 -16.21 -10.15 6.68
CA VAL A 142 -16.08 -10.55 5.27
C VAL A 142 -16.49 -9.42 4.33
N ASP A 143 -17.63 -8.81 4.60
CA ASP A 143 -18.17 -7.73 3.75
C ASP A 143 -17.29 -6.47 3.82
N LEU A 144 -16.84 -6.08 5.01
CA LEU A 144 -15.92 -4.95 5.20
C LEU A 144 -14.58 -5.15 4.49
N ILE A 145 -13.94 -6.33 4.65
CA ILE A 145 -12.65 -6.60 3.99
C ILE A 145 -12.84 -6.59 2.47
N HIS A 146 -13.97 -7.08 1.96
CA HIS A 146 -14.28 -7.03 0.53
C HIS A 146 -14.40 -5.58 0.02
N GLU A 147 -15.19 -4.74 0.68
CA GLU A 147 -15.36 -3.32 0.33
C GLU A 147 -14.04 -2.54 0.36
N ILE A 148 -13.20 -2.81 1.37
CA ILE A 148 -11.86 -2.22 1.49
C ILE A 148 -10.97 -2.67 0.33
N GLN A 149 -10.98 -3.96 -0.02
CA GLN A 149 -10.20 -4.47 -1.15
C GLN A 149 -10.65 -3.84 -2.48
N GLU A 150 -11.94 -3.61 -2.69
CA GLU A 150 -12.43 -2.93 -3.89
C GLU A 150 -11.98 -1.46 -3.94
N SER A 151 -12.06 -0.77 -2.81
CA SER A 151 -11.62 0.63 -2.67
C SER A 151 -10.11 0.77 -2.94
N LEU A 152 -9.28 -0.10 -2.36
CA LEU A 152 -7.84 -0.11 -2.59
C LEU A 152 -7.49 -0.45 -4.05
N ARG A 153 -8.20 -1.38 -4.69
CA ARG A 153 -8.02 -1.67 -6.13
C ARG A 153 -8.40 -0.47 -7.00
N ALA A 154 -9.42 0.28 -6.63
CA ALA A 154 -9.79 1.51 -7.32
C ALA A 154 -8.72 2.60 -7.17
N ALA A 155 -8.18 2.78 -5.97
CA ALA A 155 -7.06 3.69 -5.72
C ALA A 155 -5.82 3.30 -6.53
N SER A 156 -5.42 2.03 -6.55
CA SER A 156 -4.28 1.55 -7.34
C SER A 156 -4.44 1.80 -8.85
N ARG A 157 -5.65 1.67 -9.40
CA ARG A 157 -5.95 2.04 -10.80
C ARG A 157 -5.80 3.54 -11.04
N HIS A 158 -6.32 4.36 -10.14
CA HIS A 158 -6.19 5.81 -10.24
C HIS A 158 -4.74 6.28 -10.13
N ASP A 159 -3.96 5.69 -9.21
CA ASP A 159 -2.52 5.95 -9.06
C ASP A 159 -1.75 5.57 -10.34
N TRP A 160 -2.15 4.48 -11.01
CA TRP A 160 -1.58 4.10 -12.30
C TRP A 160 -1.81 5.15 -13.38
N ASP A 161 -3.01 5.70 -13.49
CA ASP A 161 -3.33 6.73 -14.48
C ASP A 161 -2.49 8.01 -14.26
N HIS A 162 -2.31 8.42 -13.00
CA HIS A 162 -1.43 9.55 -12.65
C HIS A 162 0.04 9.25 -12.95
N LEU A 163 0.52 8.02 -12.73
CA LEU A 163 1.88 7.62 -13.10
C LEU A 163 2.12 7.71 -14.61
N VAL A 164 1.14 7.34 -15.43
CA VAL A 164 1.22 7.47 -16.89
C VAL A 164 1.32 8.95 -17.29
N GLN A 165 0.49 9.82 -16.70
CA GLN A 165 0.54 11.26 -16.96
C GLN A 165 1.90 11.86 -16.56
N LEU A 166 2.44 11.52 -15.38
CA LEU A 166 3.75 12.00 -14.95
C LEU A 166 4.88 11.55 -15.89
N LYS A 167 4.85 10.31 -16.37
CA LYS A 167 5.84 9.81 -17.35
C LYS A 167 5.78 10.59 -18.65
N GLU A 168 4.57 10.88 -19.16
CA GLU A 168 4.40 11.70 -20.35
C GLU A 168 4.96 13.11 -20.16
N GLN A 169 4.66 13.76 -19.02
CA GLN A 169 5.19 15.10 -18.73
C GLN A 169 6.72 15.09 -18.60
N ARG A 170 7.29 14.07 -17.95
CA ARG A 170 8.75 13.89 -17.85
C ARG A 170 9.38 13.81 -19.23
N ASP A 171 8.88 12.94 -20.10
CA ASP A 171 9.45 12.74 -21.44
C ASP A 171 9.35 14.02 -22.30
N GLN A 172 8.25 14.77 -22.19
CA GLN A 172 8.08 16.06 -22.86
C GLN A 172 9.05 17.14 -22.37
N LEU A 173 9.33 17.17 -21.06
CA LEU A 173 10.30 18.10 -20.47
C LEU A 173 11.74 17.73 -20.82
N GLU A 174 12.09 16.45 -20.81
CA GLU A 174 13.42 15.96 -21.21
C GLU A 174 13.74 16.34 -22.67
N ALA A 175 12.78 16.13 -23.59
CA ALA A 175 12.93 16.54 -24.98
C ALA A 175 13.12 18.06 -25.11
N ASP A 176 12.32 18.86 -24.41
CA ASP A 176 12.42 20.33 -24.44
C ASP A 176 13.75 20.85 -23.89
N LEU A 177 14.28 20.20 -22.84
CA LEU A 177 15.58 20.53 -22.27
C LEU A 177 16.71 20.19 -23.23
N GLN A 178 16.66 19.07 -23.95
CA GLN A 178 17.65 18.74 -24.99
C GLN A 178 17.67 19.79 -26.10
N ASP A 179 16.48 20.21 -26.57
CA ASP A 179 16.37 21.26 -27.59
C ASP A 179 16.95 22.60 -27.10
N LYS A 180 16.65 22.99 -25.85
CA LYS A 180 17.21 24.21 -25.26
C LYS A 180 18.71 24.12 -25.02
N GLU A 181 19.22 22.96 -24.63
CA GLU A 181 20.67 22.75 -24.46
C GLU A 181 21.41 22.93 -25.79
N LEU A 182 20.87 22.37 -26.88
CA LEU A 182 21.41 22.56 -28.23
C LEU A 182 21.33 24.02 -28.67
N ALA A 183 20.19 24.67 -28.46
CA ALA A 183 20.02 26.10 -28.77
C ALA A 183 21.05 26.97 -28.03
N LEU A 184 21.23 26.74 -26.72
CA LEU A 184 22.24 27.46 -25.92
C LEU A 184 23.66 27.21 -26.41
N LYS A 185 24.00 25.96 -26.81
CA LYS A 185 25.32 25.64 -27.38
C LYS A 185 25.56 26.41 -28.68
N ILE A 186 24.57 26.44 -29.57
CA ILE A 186 24.64 27.18 -30.84
C ILE A 186 24.80 28.68 -30.56
N ASP A 187 23.92 29.27 -29.76
CA ASP A 187 23.90 30.71 -29.52
C ASP A 187 25.17 31.20 -28.79
N ARG A 188 25.67 30.43 -27.80
CA ARG A 188 26.95 30.73 -27.13
C ARG A 188 28.12 30.66 -28.11
N PHE A 189 28.11 29.70 -29.04
CA PHE A 189 29.12 29.64 -30.09
C PHE A 189 29.02 30.86 -31.01
N GLN A 190 27.82 31.24 -31.46
CA GLN A 190 27.63 32.44 -32.27
C GLN A 190 28.12 33.71 -31.56
N LEU A 191 27.83 33.87 -30.26
CA LEU A 191 28.28 35.01 -29.46
C LEU A 191 29.82 35.05 -29.31
N SER A 192 30.48 33.88 -29.35
CA SER A 192 31.94 33.78 -29.27
C SER A 192 32.66 34.22 -30.56
N LEU A 193 31.95 34.27 -31.69
CA LEU A 193 32.53 34.65 -32.97
C LEU A 193 32.87 36.14 -33.02
N ASN A 194 34.01 36.44 -33.60
CA ASN A 194 34.47 37.81 -33.85
C ASN A 194 34.94 37.96 -35.31
N PRO A 195 35.06 39.19 -35.84
CA PRO A 195 35.49 39.42 -37.22
C PRO A 195 36.88 38.87 -37.56
N THR A 196 37.70 38.55 -36.56
CA THR A 196 39.03 37.95 -36.74
C THR A 196 39.05 36.43 -36.64
N SER A 197 37.89 35.77 -36.49
CA SER A 197 37.75 34.32 -36.30
C SER A 197 37.92 33.54 -37.62
N THR A 198 39.13 33.56 -38.18
CA THR A 198 39.46 33.19 -39.58
C THR A 198 39.05 31.77 -39.98
N ASN A 199 39.05 30.82 -39.04
CA ASN A 199 38.69 29.41 -39.29
C ASN A 199 37.22 29.08 -38.99
N ALA A 200 36.44 30.03 -38.44
CA ALA A 200 35.05 29.82 -38.02
C ALA A 200 34.04 30.66 -38.81
N ILE A 201 34.47 31.76 -39.43
CA ILE A 201 33.62 32.63 -40.26
C ILE A 201 33.96 32.45 -41.74
N SER A 202 32.94 32.50 -42.60
CA SER A 202 33.10 32.40 -44.06
C SER A 202 32.00 33.18 -44.76
N MET A 203 32.30 33.69 -45.96
CA MET A 203 31.29 34.35 -46.78
C MET A 203 30.30 33.31 -47.31
N LYS A 204 29.01 33.50 -47.05
CA LYS A 204 27.96 32.61 -47.56
C LYS A 204 27.41 33.16 -48.88
N PRO A 205 27.11 32.30 -49.88
CA PRO A 205 26.34 32.73 -51.05
C PRO A 205 25.02 33.35 -50.58
N TRP A 206 24.61 34.46 -51.19
CA TRP A 206 23.52 35.34 -50.76
C TRP A 206 22.25 34.61 -50.23
N ALA A 207 21.69 35.19 -49.16
CA ALA A 207 20.54 34.75 -48.36
C ALA A 207 19.18 34.82 -49.08
N ALA A 208 18.95 33.96 -50.09
CA ALA A 208 17.60 33.70 -50.60
C ALA A 208 16.92 32.51 -49.89
N ASP A 209 17.70 31.56 -49.36
CA ASP A 209 17.19 30.35 -48.72
C ASP A 209 17.24 30.40 -47.18
N ALA A 210 17.90 31.41 -46.61
CA ALA A 210 17.92 31.64 -45.17
C ALA A 210 16.67 32.44 -44.80
N CYS A 211 15.56 31.74 -44.53
CA CYS A 211 14.30 32.27 -43.99
C CYS A 211 14.05 33.73 -44.41
N SER A 212 13.62 33.95 -45.65
CA SER A 212 13.39 35.27 -46.24
C SER A 212 12.46 36.13 -45.38
N ALA A 213 13.00 36.86 -44.40
CA ALA A 213 12.38 37.89 -43.54
C ALA A 213 10.95 37.66 -42.99
N GLY A 214 10.39 36.45 -43.12
CA GLY A 214 8.98 36.13 -42.82
C GLY A 214 8.70 34.64 -42.66
N GLU A 215 9.71 33.77 -42.70
CA GLU A 215 9.57 32.32 -42.57
C GLU A 215 10.33 31.76 -41.33
N CYS A 216 10.34 32.50 -40.22
CA CYS A 216 10.56 31.82 -38.93
C CYS A 216 9.25 31.08 -38.60
N PRO A 217 9.22 29.74 -38.58
CA PRO A 217 7.98 28.99 -38.40
C PRO A 217 7.34 29.20 -37.02
N ILE A 218 8.10 29.69 -36.04
CA ILE A 218 7.67 29.86 -34.65
C ILE A 218 7.96 31.29 -34.19
N SER A 219 6.93 31.97 -33.66
CA SER A 219 7.07 33.30 -33.07
C SER A 219 7.63 33.23 -31.64
N LEU A 220 8.20 34.33 -31.14
CA LEU A 220 8.67 34.41 -29.76
C LEU A 220 7.54 34.20 -28.74
N GLU A 221 6.35 34.73 -29.05
CA GLU A 221 5.15 34.54 -28.22
C GLU A 221 4.75 33.06 -28.15
N THR A 222 4.74 32.37 -29.29
CA THR A 222 4.45 30.93 -29.36
C THR A 222 5.49 30.11 -28.57
N TRP A 223 6.78 30.47 -28.66
CA TRP A 223 7.84 29.81 -27.89
C TRP A 223 7.66 30.00 -26.38
N LEU A 224 7.33 31.23 -25.95
CA LEU A 224 7.11 31.55 -24.54
C LEU A 224 5.89 30.80 -24.00
N GLN A 225 4.80 30.79 -24.77
CA GLN A 225 3.58 30.06 -24.40
C GLN A 225 3.84 28.56 -24.26
N ASN A 226 4.57 27.94 -25.18
CA ASN A 226 4.96 26.53 -25.07
C ASN A 226 5.79 26.24 -23.80
N CYS A 227 6.72 27.13 -23.43
CA CYS A 227 7.48 26.98 -22.17
C CYS A 227 6.56 27.07 -20.94
N LEU A 228 5.60 28.00 -20.95
CA LEU A 228 4.62 28.17 -19.88
C LEU A 228 3.70 26.96 -19.77
N ASP A 229 3.17 26.48 -20.89
CA ASP A 229 2.22 25.37 -20.95
C ASP A 229 2.86 24.08 -20.43
N LYS A 230 4.08 23.76 -20.88
CA LYS A 230 4.83 22.58 -20.40
C LYS A 230 5.07 22.64 -18.89
N ARG A 231 5.48 23.81 -18.37
CA ARG A 231 5.68 23.98 -16.93
C ARG A 231 4.38 23.80 -16.17
N ASN A 232 3.31 24.49 -16.57
CA ASN A 232 2.03 24.47 -15.88
C ASN A 232 1.38 23.07 -15.92
N ALA A 233 1.48 22.36 -17.05
CA ALA A 233 0.98 21.00 -17.19
C ALA A 233 1.72 20.01 -16.27
N ALA A 234 3.05 20.13 -16.19
CA ALA A 234 3.86 19.35 -15.28
C ALA A 234 3.57 19.65 -13.80
N GLU A 235 3.45 20.93 -13.44
CA GLU A 235 3.09 21.35 -12.07
C GLU A 235 1.69 20.85 -11.65
N ASP A 236 0.71 20.87 -12.56
CA ASP A 236 -0.63 20.32 -12.31
C ASP A 236 -0.60 18.79 -12.14
N ALA A 237 0.18 18.08 -12.97
CA ALA A 237 0.38 16.64 -12.85
C ALA A 237 1.03 16.27 -11.49
N VAL A 238 2.05 17.01 -11.06
CA VAL A 238 2.68 16.86 -9.74
C VAL A 238 1.68 17.11 -8.61
N ALA A 239 0.86 18.15 -8.71
CA ALA A 239 -0.15 18.46 -7.70
C ALA A 239 -1.25 17.38 -7.60
N LYS A 240 -1.65 16.78 -8.73
CA LYS A 240 -2.58 15.64 -8.77
C LYS A 240 -1.96 14.39 -8.15
N ALA A 241 -0.74 14.04 -8.54
CA ALA A 241 -0.02 12.89 -8.00
C ALA A 241 0.27 13.00 -6.50
N THR A 242 0.58 14.20 -6.01
CA THR A 242 0.78 14.45 -4.58
C THR A 242 -0.52 14.23 -3.79
N ARG A 243 -1.66 14.68 -4.32
CA ARG A 243 -2.98 14.42 -3.71
C ARG A 243 -3.29 12.92 -3.70
N ALA A 244 -3.14 12.25 -4.84
CA ALA A 244 -3.35 10.81 -4.97
C ALA A 244 -2.48 10.00 -3.97
N THR A 245 -1.21 10.37 -3.84
CA THR A 245 -0.29 9.76 -2.87
C THR A 245 -0.81 9.88 -1.43
N ASN A 246 -1.21 11.09 -1.02
CA ASN A 246 -1.75 11.32 0.32
C ASN A 246 -3.07 10.57 0.56
N ASP A 247 -3.94 10.52 -0.46
CA ASP A 247 -5.21 9.81 -0.39
C ASP A 247 -4.98 8.30 -0.24
N SER A 248 -4.03 7.71 -0.99
CA SER A 248 -3.63 6.32 -0.87
C SER A 248 -3.08 5.98 0.52
N TRP A 249 -2.18 6.81 1.08
CA TRP A 249 -1.68 6.63 2.45
C TRP A 249 -2.77 6.72 3.51
N ASN A 250 -3.67 7.70 3.39
CA ASN A 250 -4.79 7.84 4.32
C ASN A 250 -5.78 6.67 4.22
N MET A 251 -6.07 6.21 3.01
CA MET A 251 -6.95 5.07 2.76
C MET A 251 -6.38 3.79 3.35
N MET A 252 -5.09 3.51 3.17
CA MET A 252 -4.43 2.34 3.77
C MET A 252 -4.47 2.39 5.30
N ARG A 253 -4.14 3.56 5.90
CA ARG A 253 -4.20 3.73 7.36
C ARG A 253 -5.61 3.49 7.91
N LYS A 254 -6.62 4.08 7.26
CA LYS A 254 -8.02 3.89 7.64
C LYS A 254 -8.43 2.42 7.51
N SER A 255 -8.14 1.82 6.35
CA SER A 255 -8.45 0.42 6.05
C SER A 255 -7.86 -0.54 7.07
N ASN A 256 -6.58 -0.37 7.41
CA ASN A 256 -5.91 -1.20 8.41
C ASN A 256 -6.55 -1.05 9.80
N ASN A 257 -6.98 0.16 10.16
CA ASN A 257 -7.65 0.38 11.44
C ASN A 257 -9.05 -0.25 11.47
N ASP A 258 -9.83 -0.05 10.41
CA ASP A 258 -11.19 -0.59 10.28
C ASP A 258 -11.17 -2.13 10.31
N ILE A 259 -10.25 -2.76 9.56
CA ILE A 259 -10.05 -4.23 9.61
C ILE A 259 -9.65 -4.67 11.01
N ARG A 260 -8.71 -4.00 11.66
CA ARG A 260 -8.27 -4.38 13.02
C ARG A 260 -9.43 -4.33 14.01
N HIS A 261 -10.19 -3.25 14.01
CA HIS A 261 -11.34 -3.10 14.90
C HIS A 261 -12.42 -4.16 14.66
N GLN A 262 -12.77 -4.43 13.41
CA GLN A 262 -13.77 -5.44 13.09
C GLN A 262 -13.29 -6.86 13.43
N ARG A 263 -11.99 -7.13 13.28
CA ARG A 263 -11.38 -8.39 13.69
C ARG A 263 -11.41 -8.60 15.19
N ASP A 264 -11.10 -7.57 15.97
CA ASP A 264 -11.17 -7.63 17.43
C ASP A 264 -12.62 -7.90 17.90
N ALA A 265 -13.61 -7.26 17.26
CA ALA A 265 -15.03 -7.49 17.53
C ALA A 265 -15.46 -8.93 17.21
N THR A 266 -15.07 -9.44 16.04
CA THR A 266 -15.35 -10.82 15.61
C THR A 266 -14.70 -11.85 16.54
N GLN A 267 -13.44 -11.62 16.92
CA GLN A 267 -12.72 -12.50 17.83
C GLN A 267 -13.36 -12.53 19.22
N TYR A 268 -13.81 -11.38 19.72
CA TYR A 268 -14.55 -11.30 20.97
C TYR A 268 -15.86 -12.11 20.89
N ALA A 269 -16.65 -11.92 19.84
CA ALA A 269 -17.92 -12.64 19.64
C ALA A 269 -17.71 -14.16 19.56
N LEU A 270 -16.68 -14.63 18.83
CA LEU A 270 -16.32 -16.05 18.76
C LEU A 270 -15.93 -16.62 20.14
N ARG A 271 -15.11 -15.90 20.91
CA ARG A 271 -14.68 -16.32 22.26
C ARG A 271 -15.83 -16.33 23.26
N LYS A 272 -16.78 -15.38 23.13
CA LYS A 272 -18.01 -15.35 23.91
C LYS A 272 -18.88 -16.57 23.59
N ARG A 273 -19.09 -16.87 22.31
CA ARG A 273 -19.93 -18.00 21.88
C ARG A 273 -19.37 -19.39 22.23
N ARG A 274 -18.10 -19.65 21.89
CA ARG A 274 -17.08 -20.02 22.88
C ARG A 274 -17.56 -20.57 24.24
N HIS A 275 -17.50 -19.63 25.17
CA HIS A 275 -17.80 -19.78 26.57
C HIS A 275 -19.25 -20.16 26.84
N GLU A 276 -20.22 -19.57 26.15
CA GLU A 276 -21.65 -19.93 26.28
C GLU A 276 -21.89 -21.41 25.95
N THR A 277 -21.26 -21.91 24.88
CA THR A 277 -21.37 -23.33 24.47
C THR A 277 -20.73 -24.25 25.52
N LEU A 278 -19.60 -23.83 26.09
CA LEU A 278 -18.94 -24.55 27.18
C LEU A 278 -19.82 -24.66 28.42
N GLN A 279 -20.45 -23.55 28.84
CA GLN A 279 -21.36 -23.52 29.98
C GLN A 279 -22.59 -24.41 29.76
N ALA A 280 -23.18 -24.37 28.56
CA ALA A 280 -24.31 -25.23 28.22
C ALA A 280 -23.92 -26.72 28.27
N ARG A 281 -22.75 -27.07 27.74
CA ARG A 281 -22.21 -28.45 27.83
C ARG A 281 -22.05 -28.88 29.29
N ASP A 282 -21.48 -28.04 30.15
CA ASP A 282 -21.24 -28.38 31.55
C ASP A 282 -22.54 -28.55 32.35
N ALA A 283 -23.53 -27.73 32.07
CA ALA A 283 -24.87 -27.88 32.64
C ALA A 283 -25.52 -29.23 32.21
N LEU A 284 -25.43 -29.59 30.93
CA LEU A 284 -25.94 -30.88 30.43
C LEU A 284 -25.17 -32.07 31.02
N ALA A 285 -23.85 -31.95 31.18
CA ALA A 285 -23.03 -32.99 31.80
C ALA A 285 -23.40 -33.23 33.28
N ALA A 286 -23.74 -32.15 34.01
CA ALA A 286 -24.27 -32.24 35.36
C ALA A 286 -25.67 -32.88 35.39
N GLN A 287 -26.60 -32.41 34.54
CA GLN A 287 -27.94 -33.00 34.41
C GLN A 287 -27.89 -34.50 34.07
N ARG A 288 -27.00 -34.90 33.15
CA ARG A 288 -26.77 -36.31 32.80
C ARG A 288 -26.36 -37.13 34.02
N LYS A 289 -25.50 -36.59 34.89
CA LYS A 289 -25.09 -37.25 36.13
C LYS A 289 -26.28 -37.38 37.08
N ASP A 290 -27.01 -36.29 37.33
CA ASP A 290 -28.16 -36.28 38.23
C ASP A 290 -29.25 -37.27 37.78
N LEU A 291 -29.50 -37.36 36.47
CA LEU A 291 -30.44 -38.33 35.89
C LEU A 291 -29.97 -39.78 36.05
N LYS A 292 -28.67 -40.06 35.90
CA LYS A 292 -28.11 -41.40 36.16
C LYS A 292 -28.22 -41.80 37.63
N ASP A 293 -27.90 -40.88 38.53
CA ASP A 293 -28.04 -41.09 39.98
C ASP A 293 -29.52 -41.31 40.35
N GLU A 294 -30.46 -40.59 39.73
CA GLU A 294 -31.90 -40.78 39.93
C GLU A 294 -32.42 -42.12 39.37
N ILE A 295 -31.93 -42.55 38.20
CA ILE A 295 -32.23 -43.89 37.67
C ILE A 295 -31.80 -44.97 38.66
N GLU A 296 -30.58 -44.88 39.21
CA GLU A 296 -30.10 -45.83 40.21
C GLU A 296 -30.97 -45.84 41.48
N ARG A 297 -31.43 -44.65 41.94
CA ARG A 297 -32.36 -44.54 43.07
C ARG A 297 -33.71 -45.18 42.77
N LEU A 298 -34.29 -44.92 41.60
CA LEU A 298 -35.59 -45.48 41.18
C LEU A 298 -35.52 -46.99 40.97
N GLU A 299 -34.40 -47.52 40.46
CA GLU A 299 -34.18 -48.97 40.33
C GLU A 299 -34.09 -49.65 41.71
N LYS A 300 -33.40 -49.03 42.68
CA LYS A 300 -33.36 -49.52 44.07
C LYS A 300 -34.75 -49.50 44.72
N GLU A 301 -35.50 -48.41 44.55
CA GLU A 301 -36.86 -48.29 45.08
C GLU A 301 -37.80 -49.33 44.44
N MET A 302 -37.69 -49.54 43.13
CA MET A 302 -38.44 -50.57 42.42
C MET A 302 -38.15 -51.96 43.00
N MET A 303 -36.88 -52.31 43.23
CA MET A 303 -36.50 -53.58 43.86
C MET A 303 -37.03 -53.70 45.30
N SER A 304 -36.99 -52.61 46.08
CA SER A 304 -37.51 -52.59 47.46
C SER A 304 -39.02 -52.85 47.50
N ILE A 305 -39.79 -52.16 46.65
CA ILE A 305 -41.25 -52.36 46.55
C ILE A 305 -41.58 -53.78 46.08
N GLU A 306 -40.85 -54.32 45.10
CA GLU A 306 -41.04 -55.69 44.64
C GLU A 306 -40.77 -56.71 45.76
N GLN A 307 -39.75 -56.47 46.59
CA GLN A 307 -39.45 -57.29 47.77
C GLN A 307 -40.54 -57.16 48.85
N GLU A 308 -41.10 -55.98 49.10
CA GLU A 308 -42.22 -55.77 50.04
C GLU A 308 -43.50 -56.49 49.56
N ILE A 309 -43.77 -56.48 48.26
CA ILE A 309 -44.88 -57.23 47.67
C ILE A 309 -44.68 -58.75 47.82
N ASP A 310 -43.44 -59.25 47.69
CA ASP A 310 -43.18 -60.68 47.88
C ASP A 310 -43.24 -61.09 49.36
N THR A 311 -42.64 -60.33 50.27
CA THR A 311 -42.71 -60.61 51.72
C THR A 311 -44.16 -60.57 52.25
N SER A 312 -44.98 -59.61 51.81
CA SER A 312 -46.40 -59.55 52.16
C SER A 312 -47.21 -60.74 51.62
N ARG A 313 -46.70 -61.53 50.66
CA ARG A 313 -47.35 -62.76 50.17
C ARG A 313 -47.47 -63.80 51.29
N GLY A 314 -46.48 -63.88 52.18
CA GLY A 314 -46.51 -64.73 53.36
C GLY A 314 -47.62 -64.33 54.33
N ASN A 315 -47.73 -63.03 54.61
CA ASN A 315 -48.79 -62.47 55.46
C ASN A 315 -50.17 -62.76 54.88
N LEU A 316 -50.37 -62.55 53.57
CA LEU A 316 -51.63 -62.84 52.90
C LEU A 316 -52.01 -64.34 53.01
N LYS A 317 -51.07 -65.25 52.74
CA LYS A 317 -51.30 -66.69 52.89
C LYS A 317 -51.68 -67.06 54.31
N LEU A 318 -50.99 -66.50 55.32
CA LEU A 318 -51.25 -66.76 56.73
C LEU A 318 -52.67 -66.34 57.12
N VAL A 319 -53.07 -65.13 56.76
CA VAL A 319 -54.40 -64.59 57.08
C VAL A 319 -55.51 -65.38 56.38
N GLN A 320 -55.32 -65.71 55.09
CA GLN A 320 -56.27 -66.53 54.33
C GLN A 320 -56.41 -67.93 54.95
N THR A 321 -55.30 -68.57 55.32
CA THR A 321 -55.29 -69.90 55.97
C THR A 321 -55.98 -69.85 57.35
N ARG A 322 -55.71 -68.81 58.15
CA ARG A 322 -56.38 -68.59 59.44
C ARG A 322 -57.89 -68.45 59.25
N LEU A 323 -58.32 -67.68 58.25
CA LEU A 323 -59.74 -67.46 57.95
C LEU A 323 -60.43 -68.75 57.48
N GLU A 324 -59.79 -69.53 56.61
CA GLU A 324 -60.30 -70.82 56.12
C GLU A 324 -60.45 -71.85 57.26
N ASN A 325 -59.42 -71.99 58.10
CA ASN A 325 -59.46 -72.88 59.26
C ASN A 325 -60.58 -72.49 60.25
N ARG A 326 -60.78 -71.19 60.50
CA ARG A 326 -61.86 -70.70 61.38
C ARG A 326 -63.27 -70.90 60.79
N LYS A 327 -63.41 -70.97 59.46
CA LYS A 327 -64.67 -71.32 58.77
C LYS A 327 -65.05 -72.79 58.92
N SER A 328 -64.09 -73.66 59.25
CA SER A 328 -64.31 -75.10 59.43
C SER A 328 -64.82 -75.49 60.83
N ARG A 329 -65.10 -74.52 61.70
CA ARG A 329 -65.62 -74.76 63.05
C ARG A 329 -67.03 -75.37 62.98
N PRO A 330 -67.33 -76.44 63.73
CA PRO A 330 -68.61 -77.14 63.62
C PRO A 330 -69.76 -76.43 64.35
N ARG A 331 -70.93 -76.38 63.70
CA ARG A 331 -72.24 -76.00 64.28
C ARG A 331 -72.19 -74.67 65.06
N MET A 332 -72.44 -74.70 66.37
CA MET A 332 -72.57 -73.53 67.24
C MET A 332 -71.23 -72.79 67.45
N GLU A 333 -70.09 -73.44 67.19
CA GLU A 333 -68.75 -72.83 67.32
C GLU A 333 -68.38 -71.94 66.13
N LEU A 334 -69.18 -71.94 65.05
CA LEU A 334 -69.04 -71.01 63.92
C LEU A 334 -69.59 -69.63 64.28
N VAL A 335 -68.90 -68.95 65.18
CA VAL A 335 -69.28 -67.63 65.69
C VAL A 335 -68.42 -66.55 65.05
N ARG A 336 -69.05 -65.43 64.66
CA ARG A 336 -68.34 -64.20 64.31
C ARG A 336 -67.91 -63.47 65.58
N ASP A 337 -66.86 -64.01 66.20
CA ASP A 337 -66.25 -63.50 67.42
C ASP A 337 -65.20 -62.41 67.13
N HIS A 338 -64.71 -61.76 68.17
CA HIS A 338 -63.72 -60.69 68.05
C HIS A 338 -62.45 -61.11 67.26
N PRO A 339 -61.89 -62.33 67.43
CA PRO A 339 -60.77 -62.78 66.59
C PRO A 339 -61.15 -63.01 65.12
N MET A 340 -62.38 -63.42 64.80
CA MET A 340 -62.84 -63.52 63.40
C MET A 340 -62.86 -62.15 62.73
N VAL A 341 -63.41 -61.13 63.41
CA VAL A 341 -63.45 -59.75 62.88
C VAL A 341 -62.03 -59.19 62.70
N GLY A 342 -61.13 -59.41 63.65
CA GLY A 342 -59.74 -58.96 63.54
C GLY A 342 -58.98 -59.58 62.36
N VAL A 343 -59.19 -60.87 62.06
CA VAL A 343 -58.58 -61.55 60.90
C VAL A 343 -59.21 -61.08 59.56
N GLU A 344 -60.51 -60.77 59.54
CA GLU A 344 -61.18 -60.14 58.39
C GLU A 344 -60.61 -58.74 58.10
N GLU A 345 -60.39 -57.93 59.13
CA GLU A 345 -59.77 -56.61 59.01
C GLU A 345 -58.30 -56.69 58.59
N GLU A 346 -57.52 -57.62 59.17
CA GLU A 346 -56.14 -57.90 58.77
C GLU A 346 -56.06 -58.29 57.29
N LEU A 347 -56.98 -59.12 56.81
CA LEU A 347 -57.05 -59.51 55.39
C LEU A 347 -57.30 -58.30 54.50
N ARG A 348 -58.28 -57.46 54.87
CA ARG A 348 -58.60 -56.24 54.14
C ARG A 348 -57.40 -55.31 54.08
N HIS A 349 -56.73 -55.06 55.21
CA HIS A 349 -55.53 -54.23 55.27
C HIS A 349 -54.38 -54.79 54.41
N VAL A 350 -54.10 -56.09 54.47
CA VAL A 350 -53.04 -56.71 53.66
C VAL A 350 -53.33 -56.62 52.17
N VAL A 351 -54.60 -56.77 51.76
CA VAL A 351 -55.00 -56.62 50.35
C VAL A 351 -54.88 -55.16 49.90
N GLU A 352 -55.42 -54.21 50.66
CA GLU A 352 -55.33 -52.76 50.36
C GLU A 352 -53.87 -52.28 50.29
N SER A 353 -53.02 -52.69 51.24
CA SER A 353 -51.59 -52.34 51.23
C SER A 353 -50.86 -52.92 50.01
N ARG A 354 -51.19 -54.15 49.58
CA ARG A 354 -50.62 -54.75 48.37
C ARG A 354 -51.07 -54.03 47.10
N GLU A 355 -52.33 -53.60 47.02
CA GLU A 355 -52.83 -52.81 45.90
C GLU A 355 -52.13 -51.45 45.83
N TYR A 356 -51.92 -50.80 46.98
CA TYR A 356 -51.18 -49.55 47.08
C TYR A 356 -49.72 -49.72 46.63
N LEU A 357 -49.01 -50.75 47.11
CA LEU A 357 -47.65 -51.06 46.67
C LEU A 357 -47.59 -51.36 45.18
N ALA A 358 -48.56 -52.10 44.63
CA ALA A 358 -48.64 -52.37 43.20
C ALA A 358 -48.89 -51.11 42.36
N GLN A 359 -49.69 -50.16 42.86
CA GLN A 359 -49.86 -48.86 42.22
C GLN A 359 -48.55 -48.05 42.27
N LYS A 360 -47.89 -47.98 43.41
CA LYS A 360 -46.59 -47.29 43.53
C LYS A 360 -45.52 -47.90 42.65
N LEU A 361 -45.49 -49.21 42.50
CA LEU A 361 -44.61 -49.89 41.55
C LEU A 361 -44.86 -49.43 40.11
N ARG A 362 -46.13 -49.27 39.70
CA ARG A 362 -46.47 -48.73 38.37
C ARG A 362 -46.01 -47.28 38.23
N ASP A 363 -46.22 -46.46 39.26
CA ASP A 363 -45.79 -45.06 39.26
C ASP A 363 -44.26 -44.95 39.11
N VAL A 364 -43.49 -45.71 39.89
CA VAL A 364 -42.01 -45.75 39.81
C VAL A 364 -41.55 -46.22 38.43
N LYS A 365 -42.13 -47.28 37.87
CA LYS A 365 -41.80 -47.77 36.52
C LYS A 365 -42.07 -46.71 35.44
N ASN A 366 -43.17 -45.97 35.56
CA ASN A 366 -43.50 -44.88 34.64
C ASN A 366 -42.50 -43.73 34.73
N VAL A 367 -42.10 -43.33 35.94
CA VAL A 367 -41.09 -42.28 36.14
C VAL A 367 -39.74 -42.75 35.63
N LEU A 368 -39.31 -43.97 35.95
CA LEU A 368 -38.05 -44.56 35.46
C LEU A 368 -37.95 -44.52 33.94
N ASN A 369 -38.99 -44.99 33.24
CA ASN A 369 -39.03 -44.96 31.76
C ASN A 369 -38.91 -43.53 31.21
N ARG A 370 -39.58 -42.55 31.83
CA ARG A 370 -39.49 -41.13 31.42
C ARG A 370 -38.10 -40.55 31.68
N THR A 371 -37.51 -40.85 32.84
CA THR A 371 -36.15 -40.41 33.20
C THR A 371 -35.11 -41.01 32.24
N GLN A 372 -35.26 -42.27 31.85
CA GLN A 372 -34.41 -42.93 30.85
C GLN A 372 -34.55 -42.30 29.45
N GLN A 373 -35.78 -42.00 29.02
CA GLN A 373 -36.02 -41.28 27.75
C GLN A 373 -35.36 -39.90 27.77
N HIS A 374 -35.56 -39.14 28.84
CA HIS A 374 -34.97 -37.81 28.96
C HIS A 374 -33.44 -37.85 29.08
N LEU A 375 -32.87 -38.88 29.72
CA LEU A 375 -31.42 -39.10 29.73
C LEU A 375 -30.88 -39.24 28.30
N HIS A 376 -31.57 -39.98 27.43
CA HIS A 376 -31.15 -40.12 26.03
C HIS A 376 -31.17 -38.78 25.30
N GLU A 377 -32.20 -37.96 25.50
CA GLU A 377 -32.29 -36.59 24.94
C GLU A 377 -31.13 -35.70 25.41
N VAL A 378 -30.79 -35.75 26.71
CA VAL A 378 -29.66 -35.00 27.28
C VAL A 378 -28.32 -35.48 26.74
N GLU A 379 -28.14 -36.80 26.56
CA GLU A 379 -26.92 -37.37 25.99
C GLU A 379 -26.73 -36.98 24.51
N ASP A 380 -27.82 -36.97 23.73
CA ASP A 380 -27.81 -36.51 22.34
C ASP A 380 -27.48 -35.00 22.26
N ASP A 381 -28.08 -34.17 23.12
CA ASP A 381 -27.78 -32.74 23.15
C ASP A 381 -26.34 -32.46 23.59
N LEU A 382 -25.83 -33.19 24.58
CA LEU A 382 -24.44 -33.10 25.01
C LEU A 382 -23.47 -33.40 23.87
N GLN A 383 -23.72 -34.46 23.09
CA GLN A 383 -22.90 -34.78 21.92
C GLN A 383 -22.94 -33.67 20.86
N ARG A 384 -24.09 -33.01 20.67
CA ARG A 384 -24.21 -31.84 19.78
C ARG A 384 -23.39 -30.66 20.31
N LYS A 385 -23.48 -30.34 21.62
CA LYS A 385 -22.66 -29.26 22.23
C LYS A 385 -21.17 -29.54 22.13
N GLU A 386 -20.72 -30.78 22.30
CA GLU A 386 -19.31 -31.16 22.14
C GLU A 386 -18.82 -30.92 20.70
N ARG A 387 -19.62 -31.28 19.69
CA ARG A 387 -19.31 -31.01 18.27
C ARG A 387 -19.28 -29.51 17.99
N SER A 388 -20.26 -28.76 18.48
CA SER A 388 -20.33 -27.30 18.32
C SER A 388 -19.14 -26.60 18.98
N LEU A 389 -18.72 -27.06 20.17
CA LEU A 389 -17.54 -26.54 20.87
C LEU A 389 -16.23 -26.80 20.09
N ALA A 390 -16.10 -27.97 19.46
CA ALA A 390 -14.95 -28.28 18.60
C ALA A 390 -14.90 -27.37 17.37
N ILE A 391 -16.06 -27.09 16.75
CA ILE A 391 -16.18 -26.11 15.65
C ILE A 391 -15.74 -24.73 16.14
N GLU A 392 -16.26 -24.24 17.27
CA GLU A 392 -15.89 -22.90 17.79
C GLU A 392 -14.42 -22.77 18.12
N THR A 393 -13.81 -23.83 18.66
CA THR A 393 -12.36 -23.86 18.93
C THR A 393 -11.57 -23.73 17.64
N THR A 394 -11.94 -24.50 16.60
CA THR A 394 -11.32 -24.43 15.28
C THR A 394 -11.52 -23.06 14.62
N CYS A 395 -12.71 -22.46 14.75
CA CYS A 395 -13.00 -21.12 14.21
C CYS A 395 -12.08 -20.06 14.83
N ILE A 396 -11.86 -20.10 16.14
CA ILE A 396 -10.95 -19.15 16.82
C ILE A 396 -9.51 -19.35 16.35
N GLU A 397 -9.05 -20.60 16.21
CA GLU A 397 -7.70 -20.89 15.72
C GLU A 397 -7.48 -20.41 14.28
N LEU A 398 -8.44 -20.65 13.39
CA LEU A 398 -8.40 -20.19 11.99
C LEU A 398 -8.44 -18.67 11.90
N HIS A 399 -9.30 -18.03 12.68
CA HIS A 399 -9.36 -16.57 12.73
C HIS A 399 -8.04 -15.98 13.21
N GLU A 400 -7.35 -16.58 14.20
CA GLU A 400 -6.06 -16.10 14.71
C GLU A 400 -4.86 -16.39 13.77
N ARG A 401 -4.99 -17.37 12.87
CA ARG A 401 -3.87 -17.84 12.01
C ARG A 401 -3.16 -16.73 11.23
N PRO A 402 -3.87 -15.83 10.51
CA PRO A 402 -3.24 -14.74 9.75
C PRO A 402 -2.45 -13.75 10.63
N SER A 403 -2.80 -13.62 11.92
CA SER A 403 -2.10 -12.72 12.85
C SER A 403 -0.83 -13.35 13.44
N LYS A 404 -0.79 -14.68 13.61
CA LYS A 404 0.37 -15.40 14.18
C LYS A 404 1.45 -15.67 13.14
N TYR A 405 1.03 -15.83 11.89
CA TYR A 405 1.89 -15.99 10.74
C TYR A 405 1.46 -14.94 9.70
N PRO A 406 1.92 -13.68 9.83
CA PRO A 406 1.74 -12.74 8.73
C PRO A 406 2.42 -13.39 7.53
N TYR A 407 1.60 -13.85 6.59
CA TYR A 407 2.09 -14.53 5.40
C TYR A 407 3.11 -13.58 4.76
N GLN A 408 4.39 -13.96 4.77
CA GLN A 408 5.36 -13.33 3.88
C GLN A 408 4.77 -13.57 2.49
N THR A 409 4.32 -12.49 1.87
CA THR A 409 3.75 -12.49 0.53
C THR A 409 4.86 -12.83 -0.47
N ASP A 410 5.30 -14.08 -0.48
CA ASP A 410 5.99 -14.71 -1.59
C ASP A 410 4.96 -14.98 -2.68
N ILE A 411 4.41 -13.89 -3.22
CA ILE A 411 3.72 -13.90 -4.49
C ILE A 411 4.82 -13.92 -5.54
N ALA A 412 5.03 -15.06 -6.19
CA ALA A 412 6.15 -15.31 -7.11
C ALA A 412 6.29 -14.31 -8.28
N TRP A 413 5.27 -13.49 -8.57
CA TRP A 413 5.31 -12.45 -9.58
C TRP A 413 5.56 -11.02 -9.03
N LEU A 414 5.63 -10.86 -7.71
CA LEU A 414 5.99 -9.61 -7.01
C LEU A 414 7.37 -9.66 -6.34
N ALA A 415 8.14 -10.75 -6.54
CA ALA A 415 9.53 -10.81 -6.06
C ALA A 415 10.35 -9.68 -6.72
N PRO A 416 11.17 -8.92 -5.96
CA PRO A 416 12.05 -7.92 -6.55
C PRO A 416 13.01 -8.62 -7.52
N LEU A 417 12.95 -8.24 -8.80
CA LEU A 417 14.01 -8.54 -9.75
C LEU A 417 15.24 -7.68 -9.41
N ASN A 418 15.99 -8.09 -8.38
CA ASN A 418 17.46 -8.09 -8.32
C ASN A 418 17.99 -8.09 -6.87
N SER A 419 18.82 -9.07 -6.56
CA SER A 419 20.20 -8.77 -6.15
C SER A 419 21.12 -9.97 -6.39
N THR A 420 21.93 -9.83 -7.44
CA THR A 420 23.35 -10.21 -7.51
C THR A 420 23.78 -11.62 -7.07
N THR A 421 24.01 -12.43 -8.10
CA THR A 421 25.17 -13.33 -8.25
C THR A 421 26.29 -13.07 -7.23
N THR A 422 26.37 -13.93 -6.21
CA THR A 422 27.57 -14.03 -5.39
C THR A 422 28.61 -14.79 -6.21
N SER A 423 29.52 -14.03 -6.79
CA SER A 423 30.74 -14.51 -7.43
C SER A 423 31.58 -15.29 -6.42
N HIS A 424 31.57 -16.62 -6.53
CA HIS A 424 32.60 -17.48 -5.94
C HIS A 424 33.92 -17.24 -6.69
N TYR A 425 34.79 -16.38 -6.16
CA TYR A 425 36.21 -16.45 -6.44
C TYR A 425 36.89 -17.36 -5.43
N THR A 426 37.55 -18.36 -5.98
CA THR A 426 38.35 -19.39 -5.34
C THR A 426 39.58 -18.79 -4.66
N ASN A 427 39.80 -19.18 -3.40
CA ASN A 427 41.07 -19.03 -2.70
C ASN A 427 42.13 -19.93 -3.36
N GLU A 428 43.04 -19.35 -4.13
CA GLU A 428 44.33 -19.97 -4.43
C GLU A 428 45.43 -19.32 -3.60
N SER A 429 46.01 -20.17 -2.75
CA SER A 429 47.23 -20.01 -2.00
C SER A 429 48.41 -19.59 -2.89
N VAL A 430 49.01 -18.43 -2.60
CA VAL A 430 50.38 -18.14 -3.03
C VAL A 430 51.25 -17.82 -1.82
N ASN A 431 52.13 -18.79 -1.57
CA ASN A 431 53.21 -18.80 -0.61
C ASN A 431 54.36 -17.90 -1.07
N ARG A 432 54.63 -16.77 -0.38
CA ARG A 432 55.92 -16.05 -0.35
C ARG A 432 55.97 -15.34 1.00
N GLY A 433 56.92 -15.61 1.88
CA GLY A 433 58.35 -15.44 1.65
C GLY A 433 58.79 -14.25 2.49
N THR A 434 59.23 -14.59 3.70
CA THR A 434 59.90 -13.80 4.75
C THR A 434 60.73 -12.63 4.23
N ASN A 435 60.57 -11.44 4.84
CA ASN A 435 61.68 -10.53 5.07
C ASN A 435 61.44 -9.61 6.27
N GLN A 436 62.25 -9.83 7.30
CA GLN A 436 62.45 -8.99 8.48
C GLN A 436 63.18 -7.70 8.10
N ARG A 437 62.77 -6.56 8.67
CA ARG A 437 63.66 -5.52 9.24
C ARG A 437 62.82 -4.49 10.02
N ILE A 438 62.89 -4.50 11.36
CA ILE A 438 63.70 -3.61 12.22
C ILE A 438 63.30 -2.13 12.06
N VAL A 439 62.74 -1.50 13.11
CA VAL A 439 63.41 -0.54 14.01
C VAL A 439 62.39 -0.05 15.06
N ASP A 440 62.83 -0.11 16.31
CA ASP A 440 62.23 0.42 17.54
C ASP A 440 61.77 1.89 17.46
N ARG A 441 60.79 2.28 18.30
CA ARG A 441 61.07 3.19 19.44
C ARG A 441 59.80 3.68 20.18
N HIS A 442 59.93 3.59 21.50
CA HIS A 442 59.44 4.49 22.53
C HIS A 442 57.94 4.63 22.79
N SER A 443 57.52 3.79 23.74
CA SER A 443 56.61 4.12 24.85
C SER A 443 57.15 5.24 25.74
N SER A 444 56.33 6.26 26.01
CA SER A 444 56.29 7.05 27.25
C SER A 444 54.91 7.72 27.39
N GLU A 445 54.16 7.22 28.38
CA GLU A 445 53.36 7.94 29.39
C GLU A 445 52.62 9.24 29.03
N CYS A 446 51.29 9.23 29.24
CA CYS A 446 50.61 10.06 30.26
C CYS A 446 49.09 9.77 30.32
N LEU A 447 48.62 9.39 31.51
CA LEU A 447 47.23 9.28 31.97
C LEU A 447 46.63 10.69 32.27
N PRO A 448 45.43 10.82 32.84
CA PRO A 448 44.10 10.29 32.47
C PRO A 448 43.03 11.40 32.50
N LEU A 449 41.81 11.15 31.99
CA LEU A 449 40.62 11.87 32.45
C LEU A 449 39.40 10.92 32.56
N THR A 450 38.83 11.04 33.75
CA THR A 450 37.64 10.45 34.40
C THR A 450 36.32 10.60 33.63
N TYR A 451 35.38 9.67 33.85
CA TYR A 451 33.95 9.88 34.18
C TYR A 451 33.34 8.50 34.53
N CYS A 452 33.09 8.21 35.82
CA CYS A 452 31.82 8.32 36.56
C CYS A 452 30.79 7.21 36.26
N GLU A 453 30.65 6.25 37.19
CA GLU A 453 29.47 5.42 37.36
C GLU A 453 29.25 5.05 38.84
N ALA A 454 27.96 4.81 39.16
CA ALA A 454 27.39 4.02 40.26
C ALA A 454 27.08 4.68 41.62
N HIS A 455 25.81 5.12 41.72
CA HIS A 455 24.82 4.82 42.76
C HIS A 455 25.18 3.79 43.86
N GLN A 456 24.86 4.13 45.12
CA GLN A 456 23.77 3.54 45.93
C GLN A 456 23.88 3.96 47.41
N LEU A 457 22.83 4.60 47.94
CA LEU A 457 22.54 4.73 49.38
C LEU A 457 21.05 4.47 49.59
N VAL A 458 20.76 3.37 50.30
CA VAL A 458 19.85 3.21 51.45
C VAL A 458 18.64 4.16 51.54
N ASP A 459 17.44 3.62 51.32
CA ASP A 459 16.40 3.37 52.35
C ASP A 459 15.28 2.48 51.79
#